data_AF-A0A8K0I1B7-F1
#
_entry.id   AF-A0A8K0I1B7-F1
#
_cell.length_a   1.000
_cell.length_b   1.000
_cell.length_c   1.000
_cell.angle_alpha   90.00
_cell.angle_beta   90.00
_cell.angle_gamma   90.00
#
_symmetry.space_group_name_H-M   'P 1'
#
loop_
_entity.id
_entity.type
_entity.pdbx_description
1 polymer ?
#
loop_
_entity_poly.entity_id
_entity_poly.type
_entity_poly.pdbx_seq_one_letter_code
_entity_poly.pdbx_strand_id
1 'polypeptide(L)'
;MERKRTRSIWSPETFLLLVLLASYFHRPTALSVTVNDEECVYEYILYEGDTVSGNFVVVDHDIFWSSDHPGIDLVVSAANPLHFLVFALI
;
A
#
# COMPACT_ATOMS: atom_id res chain seq x y z
N MET A 1 -55.55 4.07 7.57
CA MET A 1 -54.19 3.49 7.51
C MET A 1 -53.88 3.20 6.06
N GLU A 2 -52.99 3.95 5.40
CA GLU A 2 -52.31 3.43 4.21
C GLU A 2 -50.94 4.11 4.04
N ARG A 3 -49.95 3.27 3.77
CA ARG A 3 -48.52 3.43 4.05
C ARG A 3 -47.86 4.28 2.95
N LYS A 4 -47.38 5.49 3.28
CA LYS A 4 -46.48 6.26 2.40
C LYS A 4 -45.18 5.48 2.23
N ARG A 5 -45.07 4.70 1.16
CA ARG A 5 -43.87 3.96 0.77
C ARG A 5 -42.88 4.99 0.22
N THR A 6 -42.01 5.51 1.09
CA THR A 6 -40.84 6.30 0.68
C THR A 6 -39.96 5.40 -0.18
N ARG A 7 -40.09 5.52 -1.51
CA ARG A 7 -39.14 4.91 -2.44
C ARG A 7 -37.82 5.64 -2.23
N SER A 8 -36.91 4.96 -1.53
CA SER A 8 -35.53 5.38 -1.34
C SER A 8 -34.94 5.76 -2.70
N ILE A 9 -34.70 7.06 -2.86
CA ILE A 9 -33.98 7.67 -3.98
C ILE A 9 -32.50 7.35 -3.77
N TRP A 10 -32.09 6.20 -4.25
CA TRP A 10 -30.69 5.95 -4.59
C TRP A 10 -30.72 5.49 -6.03
N SER A 11 -30.67 6.46 -6.94
CA SER A 11 -30.59 6.14 -8.36
C SER A 11 -29.23 5.46 -8.60
N PRO A 12 -29.15 4.47 -9.51
CA PRO A 12 -27.90 3.76 -9.75
C PRO A 12 -26.76 4.70 -10.15
N GLU A 13 -27.07 5.83 -10.80
CA GLU A 13 -26.11 6.87 -11.15
C GLU A 13 -25.50 7.54 -9.91
N THR A 14 -26.32 7.85 -8.90
CA THR A 14 -25.82 8.42 -7.63
C THR A 14 -24.93 7.44 -6.87
N PHE A 15 -25.23 6.15 -6.91
CA PHE A 15 -24.41 5.11 -6.30
C PHE A 15 -23.06 4.94 -7.03
N LEU A 16 -23.07 4.91 -8.36
CA LEU A 16 -21.86 4.84 -9.19
C LEU A 16 -20.93 6.03 -8.96
N LEU A 17 -21.47 7.25 -8.90
CA LEU A 17 -20.69 8.45 -8.60
C LEU A 17 -20.04 8.37 -7.22
N LEU A 18 -20.76 7.91 -6.20
CA LEU A 18 -20.22 7.72 -4.85
C LEU A 18 -19.07 6.70 -4.82
N VAL A 19 -19.21 5.58 -5.53
CA VAL A 19 -18.14 4.57 -5.63
C VAL A 19 -16.91 5.14 -6.34
N LEU A 20 -17.10 5.89 -7.43
CA LEU A 20 -16.00 6.49 -8.18
C LEU A 20 -15.26 7.54 -7.32
N LEU A 21 -16.01 8.38 -6.60
CA LEU A 21 -15.45 9.35 -5.64
C LEU A 21 -14.69 8.64 -4.52
N ALA A 22 -15.23 7.55 -3.98
CA ALA A 22 -14.55 6.75 -2.95
C ALA A 22 -13.24 6.13 -3.46
N SER A 23 -13.19 5.70 -4.73
CA SER A 23 -11.98 5.10 -5.32
C SER A 23 -10.81 6.09 -5.43
N TYR A 24 -11.08 7.39 -5.57
CA TYR A 24 -10.04 8.42 -5.63
C TYR A 24 -9.27 8.58 -4.31
N PHE A 25 -9.90 8.24 -3.19
CA PHE A 25 -9.25 8.26 -1.88
C PHE A 25 -8.34 7.04 -1.64
N HIS A 26 -8.45 6.00 -2.46
CA HIS A 26 -7.58 4.84 -2.38
C HIS A 26 -6.40 5.02 -3.34
N ARG A 27 -5.30 5.60 -2.84
CA ARG A 27 -4.04 5.66 -3.58
C ARG A 27 -3.16 4.49 -3.12
N PRO A 28 -3.18 3.32 -3.79
CA PRO A 28 -2.13 2.35 -3.60
C PRO A 28 -0.83 2.97 -4.11
N THR A 29 0.09 3.26 -3.19
CA THR A 29 1.45 3.69 -3.53
C THR A 29 2.23 2.44 -3.93
N ALA A 30 2.52 2.30 -5.22
CA ALA A 30 3.45 1.29 -5.72
C ALA A 30 4.77 1.97 -6.05
N LEU A 31 5.87 1.40 -5.57
CA LEU A 31 7.24 1.84 -5.83
C LEU A 31 7.98 0.71 -6.53
N SER A 32 8.64 1.03 -7.64
CA SER A 32 9.56 0.12 -8.33
C SER A 32 10.95 0.75 -8.29
N VAL A 33 11.92 0.02 -7.74
CA VAL A 33 13.29 0.49 -7.59
C VAL A 33 14.26 -0.62 -7.99
N THR A 34 15.39 -0.23 -8.57
CA THR A 34 16.48 -1.15 -8.90
C THR A 34 17.50 -1.12 -7.75
N VAL A 35 17.68 -2.24 -7.07
CA VAL A 35 18.63 -2.40 -5.97
C VAL A 35 20.01 -2.72 -6.54
N ASN A 36 21.03 -1.94 -6.19
CA ASN A 36 22.41 -2.20 -6.61
C ASN A 36 23.29 -2.73 -5.46
N ASP A 37 23.17 -2.14 -4.26
CA ASP A 37 23.90 -2.55 -3.06
C ASP A 37 22.95 -2.58 -1.84
N GLU A 38 22.44 -1.43 -1.41
CA GLU A 38 21.42 -1.28 -0.37
C GLU A 38 20.51 -0.12 -0.77
N GLU A 39 19.19 -0.30 -0.67
CA GLU A 39 18.22 0.76 -0.95
C GLU A 39 17.22 0.92 0.20
N CYS A 40 17.02 2.16 0.65
CA CYS A 40 16.22 2.47 1.84
C CYS A 40 15.02 3.36 1.50
N VAL A 41 13.82 2.88 1.84
CA VAL A 41 12.56 3.62 1.72
C VAL A 41 12.08 4.05 3.10
N TYR A 42 11.66 5.31 3.22
CA TYR A 42 11.24 5.91 4.48
C TYR A 42 9.75 6.25 4.44
N GLU A 43 8.99 5.76 5.42
CA GLU A 43 7.59 6.13 5.63
C GLU A 43 7.46 6.88 6.96
N TYR A 44 6.80 8.04 6.94
CA TYR A 44 6.54 8.84 8.14
C TYR A 44 5.25 8.40 8.83
N ILE A 45 5.34 7.97 10.09
CA ILE A 45 4.18 7.63 10.92
C ILE A 45 3.77 8.86 11.74
N LEU A 46 2.56 9.37 11.52
CA LEU A 46 2.07 10.54 12.24
C LEU A 46 1.72 10.22 13.71
N TYR A 47 1.17 9.04 13.98
CA TYR A 47 0.63 8.69 15.30
C TYR A 47 1.15 7.34 15.80
N GLU A 48 1.44 7.27 17.09
CA GLU A 48 1.75 6.00 17.76
C GLU A 48 0.57 5.02 17.65
N GLY A 49 0.86 3.77 17.28
CA GLY A 49 -0.14 2.72 17.12
C GLY A 49 -0.73 2.60 15.70
N ASP A 50 -0.34 3.48 14.77
CA ASP A 50 -0.67 3.31 13.36
C ASP A 50 0.01 2.06 12.79
N THR A 51 -0.69 1.37 11.88
CA THR A 51 -0.19 0.15 11.23
C THR A 51 0.23 0.46 9.80
N VAL A 52 1.49 0.18 9.47
CA VAL A 52 2.01 0.24 8.10
C VAL A 52 2.10 -1.19 7.56
N SER A 53 1.41 -1.45 6.46
CA SER A 53 1.46 -2.74 5.76
C SER A 53 2.01 -2.52 4.36
N GLY A 54 2.97 -3.34 3.96
CA GLY A 54 3.56 -3.32 2.62
C GLY A 54 3.67 -4.74 2.07
N ASN A 55 3.55 -4.85 0.75
CA ASN A 55 3.94 -6.05 0.03
C ASN A 55 5.10 -5.68 -0.90
N PHE A 56 6.05 -6.60 -1.06
CA PHE A 56 7.11 -6.45 -2.04
C PHE A 56 7.14 -7.68 -2.94
N VAL A 57 7.50 -7.45 -4.19
CA VAL A 57 7.80 -8.51 -5.15
C VAL A 57 9.12 -8.15 -5.78
N VAL A 58 10.02 -9.12 -5.83
CA VAL A 58 11.27 -8.93 -6.54
C VAL A 58 11.08 -9.43 -7.97
N VAL A 59 11.45 -8.58 -8.92
CA VAL A 59 11.38 -8.88 -10.36
C VAL A 59 12.79 -8.79 -10.89
N ASP A 60 13.36 -9.93 -11.28
CA ASP A 60 14.61 -10.00 -12.03
C ASP A 60 14.30 -10.47 -13.45
N HIS A 61 14.89 -9.79 -14.45
CA HIS A 61 14.66 -10.08 -15.86
C HIS A 61 15.58 -11.18 -16.41
N ASP A 62 16.68 -11.49 -15.72
CA ASP A 62 17.75 -12.36 -16.23
C ASP A 62 17.99 -13.61 -15.35
N ILE A 63 17.42 -13.65 -14.15
CA ILE A 63 17.63 -14.73 -13.19
C ILE A 63 16.30 -15.33 -12.75
N PHE A 64 16.11 -16.62 -13.03
CA PHE A 64 15.06 -17.39 -12.37
C PHE A 64 15.51 -17.64 -10.93
N TRP A 65 14.78 -17.11 -9.95
CA TRP A 65 15.05 -17.27 -8.53
C TRP A 65 14.89 -18.75 -8.14
N SER A 66 15.91 -19.57 -8.42
CA SER A 66 16.06 -20.90 -7.83
C SER A 66 16.60 -20.76 -6.42
N SER A 67 16.49 -21.80 -5.60
CA SER A 67 17.08 -21.85 -4.25
C SER A 67 18.59 -21.58 -4.21
N ASP A 68 19.24 -21.60 -5.37
CA ASP A 68 20.69 -21.53 -5.52
C ASP A 68 21.18 -20.11 -5.87
N HIS A 69 20.26 -19.14 -6.03
CA HIS A 69 20.60 -17.73 -6.23
C HIS A 69 20.35 -16.94 -4.93
N PRO A 70 21.30 -16.07 -4.51
CA PRO A 70 21.08 -15.18 -3.38
C PRO A 70 19.89 -14.26 -3.70
N GLY A 71 18.89 -14.24 -2.82
CA GLY A 71 17.72 -13.41 -2.96
C GLY A 71 17.95 -11.97 -2.51
N ILE A 72 16.87 -11.25 -2.25
CA ILE A 72 16.87 -9.93 -1.60
C ILE A 72 16.23 -10.07 -0.23
N ASP A 73 16.86 -9.50 0.78
CA ASP A 73 16.35 -9.39 2.13
C ASP A 73 15.65 -8.05 2.32
N LEU A 74 14.41 -8.11 2.85
CA LEU A 74 13.70 -6.91 3.31
C LEU A 74 13.88 -6.77 4.82
N VAL A 75 14.55 -5.71 5.23
CA VAL A 75 14.78 -5.35 6.64
C VAL A 75 13.90 -4.16 7.01
N VAL A 76 13.15 -4.30 8.10
CA VAL A 76 12.31 -3.22 8.64
C VAL A 76 12.91 -2.72 9.95
N SER A 77 13.17 -1.42 10.04
CA SER A 77 13.66 -0.79 11.26
C SER A 77 12.89 0.49 11.59
N ALA A 78 12.78 0.79 12.88
CA ALA A 78 12.18 2.02 13.38
C ALA A 78 13.28 3.03 13.76
N ALA A 79 13.21 4.23 13.20
CA ALA A 79 14.14 5.32 13.52
C ALA A 79 13.53 6.26 14.57
N ASN A 80 13.92 6.07 15.83
CA ASN A 80 13.67 7.05 16.89
C ASN A 80 14.67 8.22 16.76
N PRO A 81 14.27 9.51 16.90
CA PRO A 81 13.04 10.04 17.53
C PRO A 81 11.96 10.56 16.57
N LEU A 82 12.05 10.26 15.26
CA LEU A 82 11.27 10.94 14.23
C LEU A 82 10.06 10.15 13.69
N HIS A 83 9.69 9.02 14.33
CA HIS A 83 8.58 8.15 13.90
C HIS A 83 8.66 7.73 12.42
N PHE A 84 9.87 7.43 11.92
CA PHE A 84 10.02 6.87 10.57
C PHE A 84 10.18 5.35 10.62
N LEU A 85 9.53 4.65 9.70
CA LEU A 85 9.89 3.29 9.32
C LEU A 85 10.86 3.32 8.15
N VAL A 86 11.92 2.54 8.28
CA VAL A 86 12.91 2.31 7.22
C VAL A 86 12.74 0.90 6.72
N PHE A 87 12.50 0.77 5.42
CA PHE A 87 12.52 -0.50 4.70
C PHE A 87 13.80 -0.54 3.87
N ALA A 88 14.74 -1.39 4.26
CA ALA A 88 15.98 -1.61 3.52
C ALA A 88 15.86 -2.89 2.68
N LEU A 89 16.23 -2.78 1.40
CA LEU A 89 16.39 -3.90 0.48
C LEU A 89 17.90 -4.16 0.32
N ILE A 90 18.34 -5.37 0.71
CA ILE A 90 19.74 -5.80 0.76
C ILE A 90 19.92 -7.07 -0.07
#